data_AF-A0A0B8NIB2-F1
#
_entry.id   AF-A0A0B8NIB2-F1
#
_cell.length_a   1.000
_cell.length_b   1.000
_cell.length_c   1.000
_cell.angle_alpha   90.00
_cell.angle_beta   90.00
_cell.angle_gamma   90.00
#
_symmetry.space_group_name_H-M   'P 1'
#
loop_
_entity.id
_entity.type
_entity.pdbx_description
1 polymer ?
#
loop_
_entity_poly.entity_id
_entity_poly.type
_entity_poly.pdbx_seq_one_letter_code
_entity_poly.pdbx_strand_id
1 'polypeptide(L)'
;MFQNDFAALMPDTPDAPETTNPLFKAQSARGLSRVICFSPDHSKTLPELPLENIRAVIDTWNEQIEELGKEYLWVQAFENKGEAMGCSQPHPHGQIWANSFLPNEIERKDKLLKGYQQQQGSNLLVDYVNAELKDGQRTVVETEHWLAVVPYWLHGLSKPCFCLKPISAV
;
A
#
# COMPACT_ATOMS: atom_id res chain seq x y z
N MET A 1 -1.46 -15.46 10.56
CA MET A 1 -0.63 -14.24 10.63
C MET A 1 0.40 -14.42 11.73
N PHE A 2 1.62 -13.95 11.54
CA PHE A 2 2.69 -13.98 12.54
C PHE A 2 3.60 -12.76 12.40
N GLN A 3 4.34 -12.42 13.46
CA GLN A 3 5.35 -11.36 13.42
C GLN A 3 6.53 -11.81 12.55
N ASN A 4 7.09 -10.90 11.76
CA ASN A 4 8.23 -11.24 10.91
C ASN A 4 9.47 -11.51 11.79
N ASP A 5 10.05 -12.70 11.66
CA ASP A 5 11.26 -13.12 12.40
C ASP A 5 12.49 -12.24 12.07
N PHE A 6 12.48 -11.59 10.90
CA PHE A 6 13.50 -10.65 10.44
C PHE A 6 12.86 -9.27 10.16
N ALA A 7 12.14 -8.73 11.15
CA ALA A 7 11.48 -7.43 11.01
C ALA A 7 12.49 -6.32 10.67
N ALA A 8 12.14 -5.52 9.65
CA ALA A 8 12.96 -4.37 9.24
C ALA A 8 12.91 -3.21 10.26
N LEU A 9 11.89 -3.21 11.12
CA LEU A 9 11.66 -2.20 12.14
C LEU A 9 11.26 -2.90 13.44
N MET A 10 11.79 -2.40 14.55
CA MET A 10 11.49 -2.89 15.89
C MET A 10 10.77 -1.79 16.69
N PRO A 11 9.82 -2.14 17.58
CA PRO A 11 9.11 -1.17 18.40
C PRO A 11 10.02 -0.44 19.40
N ASP A 12 11.08 -1.11 19.86
CA ASP A 12 11.99 -0.68 20.93
C ASP A 12 13.29 -0.04 20.42
N THR A 13 13.37 0.31 19.13
CA THR A 13 14.53 1.02 18.57
C THR A 13 14.80 2.31 19.36
N PRO A 14 16.03 2.49 19.92
CA PRO A 14 16.38 3.68 20.69
C PRO A 14 16.35 4.93 19.82
N ASP A 15 16.25 6.08 20.45
CA ASP A 15 16.26 7.33 19.70
C ASP A 15 17.59 7.59 18.99
N ALA A 16 17.50 8.08 17.75
CA ALA A 16 18.66 8.54 17.02
C ALA A 16 19.26 9.77 17.74
N PRO A 17 20.59 9.89 17.79
CA PRO A 17 21.23 11.03 18.43
C PRO A 17 20.86 12.33 17.73
N GLU A 18 20.49 13.34 18.51
CA GLU A 18 20.24 14.67 17.98
C GLU A 18 21.54 15.27 17.43
N THR A 19 21.45 15.84 16.24
CA THR A 19 22.58 16.44 15.52
C THR A 19 22.18 17.83 15.04
N THR A 20 22.98 18.82 15.41
CA THR A 20 22.83 20.20 14.92
C THR A 20 23.49 20.40 13.55
N ASN A 21 24.16 19.38 13.01
CA ASN A 21 24.83 19.46 11.73
C ASN A 21 23.81 19.54 10.58
N PRO A 22 23.86 20.57 9.71
CA PRO A 22 22.89 20.71 8.64
C PRO A 22 23.02 19.65 7.52
N LEU A 23 24.16 18.97 7.42
CA LEU A 23 24.47 18.00 6.36
C LEU A 23 24.14 16.56 6.73
N PHE A 24 24.28 16.19 8.00
CA PHE A 24 24.10 14.82 8.47
C PHE A 24 22.94 14.77 9.45
N LYS A 25 21.78 14.34 8.94
CA LYS A 25 20.55 14.19 9.73
C LYS A 25 20.18 12.72 9.83
N ALA A 26 19.79 12.31 11.03
CA ALA A 26 19.27 10.98 11.31
C ALA A 26 17.98 11.11 12.12
N GLN A 27 17.09 10.13 11.99
CA GLN A 27 15.85 10.04 12.77
C GLN A 27 15.63 8.59 13.18
N SER A 28 14.99 8.40 14.33
CA SER A 28 14.61 7.08 14.83
C SER A 28 13.57 6.47 13.90
N ALA A 29 13.78 5.20 13.53
CA ALA A 29 12.82 4.42 12.75
C ALA A 29 12.28 3.29 13.64
N ARG A 30 11.08 3.49 14.20
CA ARG A 30 10.35 2.48 14.96
C ARG A 30 9.19 1.95 14.13
N GLY A 31 8.85 0.70 14.36
CA GLY A 31 7.82 0.05 13.59
C GLY A 31 7.64 -1.41 13.94
N LEU A 32 6.80 -2.06 13.14
CA LEU A 32 6.49 -3.46 13.25
C LEU A 32 6.34 -4.05 11.84
N SER A 33 6.69 -5.32 11.68
CA SER A 33 6.44 -6.09 10.46
C SER A 33 5.67 -7.37 10.77
N ARG A 34 4.55 -7.59 10.08
CA ARG A 34 3.73 -8.82 10.14
C ARG A 34 3.66 -9.49 8.77
N VAL A 35 3.53 -10.82 8.77
CA VAL A 35 3.32 -11.65 7.58
C VAL A 35 1.91 -12.24 7.60
N ILE A 36 1.22 -12.16 6.46
CA ILE A 36 -0.14 -12.70 6.24
C ILE A 36 -0.07 -13.75 5.15
N CYS A 37 -0.15 -15.03 5.54
CA CYS A 37 -0.36 -16.11 4.57
C CYS A 37 -1.78 -16.01 4.02
N PHE A 38 -1.94 -16.05 2.69
CA PHE A 38 -3.26 -15.92 2.07
C PHE A 38 -4.13 -17.16 2.24
N SER A 39 -3.51 -18.33 2.28
CA SER A 39 -4.18 -19.61 2.48
C SER A 39 -3.20 -20.65 3.02
N PRO A 40 -3.68 -21.79 3.55
CA PRO A 40 -2.80 -22.92 3.89
C PRO A 40 -2.28 -23.67 2.64
N ASP A 41 -2.89 -23.45 1.47
CA ASP A 41 -2.46 -24.08 0.22
C ASP A 41 -1.25 -23.32 -0.36
N HIS A 42 -0.09 -23.98 -0.34
CA HIS A 42 1.18 -23.43 -0.83
C HIS A 42 1.20 -23.21 -2.35
N SER A 43 0.27 -23.81 -3.09
CA SER A 43 0.26 -23.78 -4.57
C SER A 43 -0.60 -22.68 -5.17
N LYS A 44 -1.48 -22.05 -4.38
CA LYS A 44 -2.47 -21.09 -4.90
C LYS A 44 -2.10 -19.65 -4.58
N THR A 45 -1.87 -18.87 -5.62
CA THR A 45 -1.68 -17.43 -5.51
C THR A 45 -3.03 -16.71 -5.35
N LEU A 46 -3.01 -15.43 -4.94
CA LEU A 46 -4.23 -14.63 -4.69
C LEU A 46 -5.32 -14.75 -5.79
N PRO A 47 -5.02 -14.65 -7.10
CA PRO A 47 -6.05 -14.78 -8.15
C PRO A 47 -6.62 -16.20 -8.33
N GLU A 48 -6.01 -17.22 -7.75
CA GLU A 48 -6.45 -18.62 -7.83
C GLU A 48 -7.31 -19.03 -6.64
N LEU A 49 -7.48 -18.13 -5.67
CA LEU A 49 -8.33 -18.35 -4.51
C LEU A 49 -9.81 -18.11 -4.86
N PRO A 50 -10.74 -18.86 -4.26
CA PRO A 50 -12.16 -18.52 -4.29
C PRO A 50 -12.42 -17.11 -3.76
N LEU A 51 -13.48 -16.45 -4.24
CA LEU A 51 -13.79 -15.05 -3.89
C LEU A 51 -13.97 -14.86 -2.38
N GLU A 52 -14.55 -15.84 -1.68
CA GLU A 52 -14.71 -15.83 -0.23
C GLU A 52 -13.36 -15.79 0.50
N ASN A 53 -12.34 -16.46 -0.03
CA ASN A 53 -10.99 -16.46 0.54
C ASN A 53 -10.27 -15.15 0.25
N ILE A 54 -10.43 -14.59 -0.96
CA ILE A 54 -9.90 -13.26 -1.29
C ILE A 54 -10.53 -12.21 -0.37
N ARG A 55 -11.84 -12.29 -0.13
CA ARG A 55 -12.54 -11.43 0.82
C ARG A 55 -11.97 -11.54 2.23
N ALA A 56 -11.73 -12.76 2.72
CA ALA A 56 -11.13 -12.97 4.04
C ALA A 56 -9.72 -12.37 4.15
N VAL A 57 -8.91 -12.41 3.08
CA VAL A 57 -7.61 -11.74 3.02
C VAL A 57 -7.76 -10.21 3.12
N ILE A 58 -8.71 -9.63 2.38
CA ILE A 58 -9.01 -8.19 2.43
C ILE A 58 -9.51 -7.77 3.82
N ASP A 59 -10.40 -8.56 4.43
CA ASP A 59 -10.88 -8.30 5.80
C ASP A 59 -9.72 -8.34 6.79
N THR A 60 -8.82 -9.31 6.67
CA THR A 60 -7.60 -9.38 7.49
C THR A 60 -6.72 -8.13 7.29
N TRP A 61 -6.55 -7.63 6.05
CA TRP A 61 -5.81 -6.39 5.84
C TRP A 61 -6.46 -5.19 6.52
N ASN A 62 -7.78 -5.05 6.42
CA ASN A 62 -8.52 -3.96 7.05
C ASN A 62 -8.39 -4.00 8.58
N GLU A 63 -8.61 -5.17 9.20
CA GLU A 63 -8.46 -5.37 10.64
C GLU A 63 -7.08 -4.95 11.13
N GLN A 64 -6.03 -5.34 10.39
CA GLN A 64 -4.66 -5.04 10.75
C GLN A 64 -4.28 -3.58 10.55
N ILE A 65 -4.78 -2.94 9.50
CA ILE A 65 -4.60 -1.49 9.28
C ILE A 65 -5.29 -0.70 10.39
N GLU A 66 -6.51 -1.08 10.79
CA GLU A 66 -7.25 -0.43 11.87
C GLU A 66 -6.62 -0.65 13.24
N GLU A 67 -6.13 -1.86 13.52
CA GLU A 67 -5.44 -2.19 14.77
C GLU A 67 -4.15 -1.36 14.91
N LEU A 68 -3.26 -1.47 13.92
CA LEU A 68 -1.94 -0.83 13.97
C LEU A 68 -2.04 0.69 13.79
N GLY A 69 -3.05 1.19 13.06
CA GLY A 69 -3.26 2.62 12.86
C GLY A 69 -3.61 3.40 14.13
N LYS A 70 -3.94 2.72 15.23
CA LYS A 70 -4.14 3.34 16.55
C LYS A 70 -2.81 3.75 17.21
N GLU A 71 -1.72 3.09 16.84
CA GLU A 71 -0.40 3.26 17.47
C GLU A 71 0.64 3.85 16.51
N TYR A 72 0.54 3.54 15.22
CA TYR A 72 1.51 3.93 14.20
C TYR A 72 0.96 4.99 13.25
N LEU A 73 1.83 5.89 12.79
CA LEU A 73 1.46 6.98 11.90
C LEU A 73 1.15 6.49 10.47
N TRP A 74 1.77 5.40 10.04
CA TRP A 74 1.55 4.81 8.72
C TRP A 74 1.54 3.29 8.79
N VAL A 75 0.54 2.68 8.15
CA VAL A 75 0.44 1.21 8.00
C VAL A 75 0.35 0.88 6.51
N GLN A 76 1.29 0.07 6.02
CA GLN A 76 1.38 -0.34 4.63
C GLN A 76 1.15 -1.84 4.52
N ALA A 77 0.05 -2.24 3.90
CA ALA A 77 -0.14 -3.60 3.39
C ALA A 77 0.43 -3.71 1.96
N PHE A 78 1.21 -4.75 1.67
CA PHE A 78 1.76 -5.00 0.34
C PHE A 78 2.08 -6.48 0.11
N GLU A 79 2.26 -6.88 -1.15
CA GLU A 79 2.68 -8.22 -1.56
C GLU A 79 3.90 -8.08 -2.49
N ASN A 80 4.93 -8.90 -2.26
CA ASN A 80 6.01 -9.13 -3.23
C ASN A 80 5.83 -10.51 -3.85
N LYS A 81 5.40 -10.58 -5.11
CA LYS A 81 5.11 -11.84 -5.81
C LYS A 81 6.20 -12.20 -6.82
N GLY A 82 6.70 -13.42 -6.71
CA GLY A 82 7.67 -14.02 -7.65
C GLY A 82 9.13 -13.72 -7.31
N GLU A 83 10.02 -14.63 -7.74
CA GLU A 83 11.46 -14.55 -7.48
C GLU A 83 12.08 -13.26 -8.07
N ALA A 84 11.62 -12.85 -9.25
CA ALA A 84 12.05 -11.62 -9.91
C ALA A 84 11.75 -10.34 -9.09
N MET A 85 10.82 -10.41 -8.14
CA MET A 85 10.45 -9.31 -7.24
C MET A 85 11.09 -9.45 -5.84
N GLY A 86 12.06 -10.37 -5.67
CA GLY A 86 12.78 -10.56 -4.41
C GLY A 86 12.00 -11.37 -3.36
N CYS A 87 11.03 -12.18 -3.78
CA CYS A 87 10.30 -13.05 -2.87
C CYS A 87 11.18 -14.24 -2.45
N SER A 88 11.62 -14.27 -1.19
CA SER A 88 12.52 -15.30 -0.65
C SER A 88 11.79 -16.57 -0.19
N GLN A 89 10.46 -16.53 -0.03
CA GLN A 89 9.64 -17.66 0.39
C GLN A 89 8.57 -17.99 -0.66
N PRO A 90 8.46 -19.24 -1.15
CA PRO A 90 7.54 -19.60 -2.22
C PRO A 90 6.06 -19.57 -1.81
N HIS A 91 5.76 -19.55 -0.50
CA HIS A 91 4.38 -19.53 -0.03
C HIS A 91 3.72 -18.17 -0.33
N PRO A 92 2.53 -18.13 -0.95
CA PRO A 92 1.82 -16.87 -1.21
C PRO A 92 1.46 -16.14 0.08
N HIS A 93 2.04 -14.95 0.26
CA HIS A 93 1.86 -14.14 1.45
C HIS A 93 1.93 -12.64 1.14
N GLY A 94 1.20 -11.88 1.94
CA GLY A 94 1.34 -10.43 2.06
C GLY A 94 2.16 -10.06 3.28
N GLN A 95 2.54 -8.79 3.35
CA GLN A 95 3.23 -8.19 4.48
C GLN A 95 2.50 -6.92 4.91
N ILE A 96 2.58 -6.63 6.20
CA ILE A 96 2.13 -5.36 6.77
C ILE A 96 3.29 -4.74 7.52
N TRP A 97 3.67 -3.54 7.12
CA TRP A 97 4.68 -2.74 7.81
C TRP A 97 4.02 -1.51 8.43
N ALA A 98 4.18 -1.33 9.73
CA ALA A 98 3.71 -0.17 10.45
C ALA A 98 4.89 0.69 10.90
N ASN A 99 4.82 2.00 10.69
CA ASN A 99 5.93 2.94 10.89
C ASN A 99 5.50 4.10 11.78
N SER A 100 6.39 4.55 12.66
CA SER A 100 6.20 5.77 13.46
C SER A 100 6.41 7.07 12.66
N PHE A 101 6.71 6.97 11.37
CA PHE A 101 7.00 8.07 10.46
C PHE A 101 6.32 7.86 9.11
N LEU A 102 6.07 8.95 8.37
CA LEU A 102 5.58 8.86 7.00
C LEU A 102 6.72 8.51 6.05
N PRO A 103 6.59 7.45 5.22
CA PRO A 103 7.54 7.20 4.15
C PRO A 103 7.58 8.36 3.15
N ASN A 104 8.74 8.63 2.54
CA ASN A 104 8.97 9.76 1.62
C ASN A 104 7.91 9.86 0.52
N GLU A 105 7.56 8.74 -0.11
CA GLU A 105 6.56 8.69 -1.18
C GLU A 105 5.17 9.05 -0.71
N ILE A 106 4.82 8.68 0.53
CA ILE A 106 3.52 8.98 1.14
C ILE A 106 3.47 10.44 1.56
N GLU A 107 4.54 10.96 2.18
CA GLU A 107 4.63 12.38 2.54
C GLU A 107 4.52 13.29 1.30
N ARG A 108 5.20 12.92 0.21
CA ARG A 108 5.10 13.63 -1.06
C ARG A 108 3.69 13.58 -1.64
N LYS A 109 3.05 12.40 -1.66
CA LYS A 109 1.67 12.24 -2.13
C LYS A 109 0.69 13.07 -1.31
N ASP A 110 0.79 13.04 0.01
CA ASP A 110 -0.07 13.83 0.91
C ASP A 110 0.01 15.33 0.61
N LYS A 111 1.23 15.88 0.49
CA LYS A 111 1.44 17.28 0.12
C LYS A 111 0.82 17.65 -1.22
N LEU A 112 1.04 16.81 -2.25
CA LEU A 112 0.54 17.06 -3.60
C LEU A 112 -0.99 16.95 -3.69
N LEU A 113 -1.58 15.94 -3.06
CA LEU A 113 -3.03 15.74 -3.02
C LEU A 113 -3.74 16.89 -2.28
N LYS A 114 -3.18 17.34 -1.14
CA LYS A 114 -3.67 18.52 -0.43
C LYS A 114 -3.55 19.79 -1.26
N GLY A 115 -2.42 19.97 -1.95
CA GLY A 115 -2.21 21.12 -2.83
C GLY A 115 -3.24 21.18 -3.95
N TYR A 116 -3.53 20.05 -4.60
CA TYR A 116 -4.60 19.98 -5.60
C TYR A 116 -5.97 20.31 -5.00
N GLN A 117 -6.30 19.74 -3.83
CA GLN A 117 -7.59 20.00 -3.18
C GLN A 117 -7.77 21.49 -2.85
N GLN A 118 -6.72 22.17 -2.38
CA GLN A 118 -6.75 23.61 -2.12
C GLN A 118 -6.95 24.45 -3.37
N GLN A 119 -6.40 24.00 -4.52
CA GLN A 119 -6.47 24.73 -5.79
C GLN A 119 -7.78 24.48 -6.55
N GLN A 120 -8.27 23.23 -6.55
CA GLN A 120 -9.40 22.79 -7.38
C GLN A 120 -10.70 22.62 -6.60
N GLY A 121 -10.64 22.57 -5.26
CA GLY A 121 -11.80 22.35 -4.40
C GLY A 121 -12.32 20.90 -4.40
N SER A 122 -11.59 19.96 -5.00
CA SER A 122 -11.98 18.56 -5.20
C SER A 122 -10.82 17.59 -4.92
N ASN A 123 -11.13 16.28 -4.81
CA ASN A 123 -10.11 15.26 -4.61
C ASN A 123 -9.51 14.84 -5.96
N LEU A 124 -8.19 15.02 -6.14
CA LEU A 124 -7.47 14.70 -7.38
C LEU A 124 -7.80 13.32 -7.93
N LEU A 125 -7.75 12.28 -7.09
CA LEU A 125 -7.94 10.91 -7.55
C LEU A 125 -9.39 10.61 -7.93
N VAL A 126 -10.38 11.32 -7.36
CA VAL A 126 -11.79 11.21 -7.79
C VAL A 126 -11.98 11.87 -9.14
N ASP A 127 -11.45 13.08 -9.31
CA ASP A 127 -11.51 13.77 -10.61
C ASP A 127 -10.82 12.94 -11.70
N TYR A 128 -9.69 12.33 -11.37
CA TYR A 128 -8.97 11.44 -12.27
C TYR A 128 -9.79 10.20 -12.64
N VAL A 129 -10.42 9.52 -11.69
CA VAL A 129 -11.32 8.39 -11.96
C VAL A 129 -12.48 8.82 -12.86
N ASN A 130 -13.09 9.98 -12.59
CA ASN A 130 -14.18 10.51 -13.42
C ASN A 130 -13.73 10.84 -14.85
N ALA A 131 -12.49 11.32 -15.02
CA ALA A 131 -11.92 11.56 -16.34
C ALA A 131 -11.65 10.24 -17.08
N GLU A 132 -11.09 9.24 -16.41
CA GLU A 132 -10.85 7.92 -16.99
C GLU A 132 -12.14 7.18 -17.34
N LEU A 133 -13.21 7.30 -16.54
CA LEU A 133 -14.53 6.73 -16.86
C LEU A 133 -15.15 7.36 -18.11
N LYS A 134 -14.92 8.65 -18.35
CA LYS A 134 -15.42 9.36 -19.54
C LYS A 134 -14.62 9.03 -20.80
N ASP A 135 -13.30 8.85 -20.66
CA ASP A 135 -12.38 8.54 -21.77
C ASP A 135 -12.42 7.05 -22.15
N GLY A 136 -12.30 6.16 -21.16
CA GLY A 136 -12.35 4.71 -21.30
C GLY A 136 -11.12 4.07 -21.96
N GLN A 137 -10.27 4.83 -22.66
CA GLN A 137 -9.14 4.29 -23.43
C GLN A 137 -8.10 3.52 -22.60
N ARG A 138 -7.99 3.82 -21.30
CA ARG A 138 -7.02 3.21 -20.38
C ARG A 138 -7.67 2.28 -19.35
N THR A 139 -8.98 2.06 -19.44
CA THR A 139 -9.70 1.16 -18.54
C THR A 139 -9.34 -0.30 -18.83
N VAL A 140 -9.03 -1.06 -17.78
CA VAL A 140 -8.74 -2.50 -17.84
C VAL A 140 -9.85 -3.31 -17.21
N VAL A 141 -10.33 -2.91 -16.02
CA VAL A 141 -11.45 -3.53 -15.31
C VAL A 141 -12.35 -2.44 -14.73
N GLU A 142 -13.66 -2.61 -14.88
CA GLU A 142 -14.67 -1.77 -14.26
C GLU A 142 -15.70 -2.66 -13.58
N THR A 143 -16.06 -2.33 -12.35
CA THR A 143 -17.08 -2.99 -11.52
C THR A 143 -17.94 -1.91 -10.87
N GLU A 144 -19.01 -2.29 -10.16
CA GLU A 144 -19.88 -1.34 -9.46
C GLU A 144 -19.12 -0.39 -8.51
N HIS A 145 -18.07 -0.89 -7.86
CA HIS A 145 -17.33 -0.12 -6.86
C HIS A 145 -15.88 0.13 -7.22
N TRP A 146 -15.30 -0.50 -8.22
CA TRP A 146 -13.87 -0.35 -8.52
C TRP A 146 -13.62 -0.11 -10.00
N LEU A 147 -12.71 0.82 -10.27
CA LEU A 147 -12.10 1.02 -11.57
C LEU A 147 -10.63 0.60 -11.48
N ALA A 148 -10.10 -0.09 -12.48
CA ALA A 148 -8.68 -0.38 -12.66
C ALA A 148 -8.24 0.11 -14.04
N VAL A 149 -7.25 1.01 -14.07
CA VAL A 149 -6.73 1.63 -15.30
C VAL A 149 -5.23 1.43 -15.46
N VAL A 150 -4.73 1.57 -16.68
CA VAL A 150 -3.31 1.88 -16.95
C VAL A 150 -3.13 3.39 -16.78
N PRO A 151 -2.45 3.90 -15.73
CA PRO A 151 -2.44 5.33 -15.47
C PRO A 151 -1.77 6.12 -16.57
N TYR A 152 -2.27 7.34 -16.81
CA TYR A 152 -1.73 8.22 -17.85
C TYR A 152 -0.21 8.49 -17.70
N TRP A 153 0.26 8.58 -16.46
CA TRP A 153 1.67 8.85 -16.12
C TRP A 153 2.55 7.59 -16.12
N LEU A 154 2.05 6.44 -16.55
CA LEU A 154 2.86 5.24 -16.64
C LEU A 154 3.84 5.34 -17.82
N HIS A 155 5.13 5.27 -17.53
CA HIS A 155 6.17 5.18 -18.56
C HIS A 155 6.91 3.83 -18.40
N GLY A 156 6.74 2.94 -19.39
CA GLY A 156 7.41 1.63 -19.46
C GLY A 156 6.48 0.42 -19.28
N LEU A 157 6.89 -0.75 -19.80
CA LEU A 157 6.06 -1.96 -19.94
C LEU A 157 5.92 -2.82 -18.66
N SER A 158 6.55 -2.48 -17.54
CA SER A 158 6.83 -3.47 -16.47
C SER A 158 6.06 -3.32 -15.16
N LYS A 159 5.18 -2.32 -14.99
CA LYS A 159 4.38 -2.19 -13.76
C LYS A 159 2.95 -1.76 -14.07
N PRO A 160 1.95 -2.66 -14.04
CA PRO A 160 0.57 -2.24 -14.03
C PRO A 160 0.28 -1.60 -12.66
N CYS A 161 0.35 -0.28 -12.59
CA CYS A 161 -0.07 0.45 -11.40
C CYS A 161 -1.58 0.70 -11.52
N PHE A 162 -2.42 -0.21 -11.06
CA PHE A 162 -3.86 0.02 -11.14
C PHE A 162 -4.27 1.09 -10.12
N CYS A 163 -4.87 2.19 -10.59
CA CYS A 163 -5.57 3.11 -9.71
C CYS A 163 -6.92 2.47 -9.34
N LEU A 164 -6.95 1.74 -8.23
CA LEU A 164 -8.18 1.19 -7.65
C LEU A 164 -8.78 2.24 -6.72
N LYS A 165 -9.94 2.79 -7.08
CA LYS A 165 -10.72 3.65 -6.18
C LYS A 165 -12.18 3.23 -6.13
N PRO A 166 -12.83 3.37 -4.96
CA PRO A 166 -14.27 3.28 -4.84
C PRO A 166 -14.95 4.27 -5.79
N ILE A 167 -15.81 3.82 -6.70
CA ILE A 167 -16.60 4.71 -7.58
C ILE A 167 -17.58 5.57 -6.74
N SER A 168 -17.93 5.12 -5.53
CA SER A 168 -18.95 5.73 -4.67
C SER A 168 -18.45 6.27 -3.32
N ALA A 169 -17.14 6.32 -3.05
CA ALA A 169 -16.62 6.89 -1.80
C ALA A 169 -15.90 8.22 -2.00
N VAL A 170 -16.70 9.27 -2.26
CA VAL A 170 -16.53 10.65 -1.75
C VAL A 170 -17.92 11.22 -1.51
#